data_AF-A0A256J729-F1
#
_entry.id   AF-A0A256J729-F1
#
_cell.length_a   1.000
_cell.length_b   1.000
_cell.length_c   1.000
_cell.angle_alpha   90.00
_cell.angle_beta   90.00
_cell.angle_gamma   90.00
#
_symmetry.space_group_name_H-M   'P 1'
#
loop_
_entity.id
_entity.type
_entity.pdbx_description
1 polymer ?
#
loop_
_entity_poly.entity_id
_entity_poly.type
_entity_poly.pdbx_seq_one_letter_code
_entity_poly.pdbx_strand_id
1 'polypeptide(L)'
;MLLVLCVDLDDDLGRKTGIPTPVIGDEDVTEAAVALATADPEDSDVNVLFQGVNVHDELAADGEAVEVAAVTGVDGPDVKANRAVGQEVDRVLAELSTGEEVSAVVITDGAQDESVLPVIRSRMPIDGMRRVVVRQAQDLESLYYTIKQVLADPETRGTILIPLGVLLLIYPLVVVANLFDVAGAAVLGILSGAVGLYSLFRGLGLEDSVDGAAESVRNVLYTGRVTLVTYVVALALVVVGGVQGVETVDAVGGVQGSSLAAGTTLAAFVHGFVQWLGVAGVTSSLGQITDEYLAGRFRWRYLNAPFYVVSIAVVLFAVSGFFLPDAPGVTALGLSELAMALAAGTLIGVLSTLAFAVAESQLPSAEPV
;
A
#
# COMPACT_ATOMS: atom_id res chain seq x y z
N MET A 1 -43.46 47.93 6.21
CA MET A 1 -43.46 47.42 4.82
C MET A 1 -42.40 46.34 4.69
N LEU A 2 -42.68 45.27 3.93
CA LEU A 2 -41.70 44.23 3.61
C LEU A 2 -40.99 44.54 2.29
N LEU A 3 -39.69 44.35 2.23
CA LEU A 3 -38.90 44.43 1.01
C LEU A 3 -38.33 43.05 0.69
N VAL A 4 -38.77 42.44 -0.40
CA VAL A 4 -38.15 41.23 -0.94
C VAL A 4 -36.91 41.65 -1.71
N LEU A 5 -35.74 41.29 -1.20
CA LEU A 5 -34.46 41.76 -1.73
C LEU A 5 -33.72 40.61 -2.38
N CYS A 6 -33.66 40.61 -3.71
CA CYS A 6 -32.81 39.73 -4.50
C CYS A 6 -31.40 40.29 -4.51
N VAL A 7 -30.42 39.45 -4.17
CA VAL A 7 -29.01 39.85 -4.14
C VAL A 7 -28.26 39.07 -5.19
N ASP A 8 -27.46 39.79 -5.96
CA ASP A 8 -26.43 39.29 -6.88
C ASP A 8 -25.12 40.01 -6.52
N LEU A 9 -24.14 39.31 -5.96
CA LEU A 9 -22.94 39.97 -5.41
C LEU A 9 -21.94 40.45 -6.47
N ASP A 10 -21.82 39.76 -7.60
CA ASP A 10 -20.81 40.05 -8.63
C ASP A 10 -21.35 40.84 -9.84
N ASP A 11 -22.60 41.30 -9.76
CA ASP A 11 -23.26 42.16 -10.73
C ASP A 11 -23.46 41.48 -12.07
N ASP A 12 -23.81 40.20 -12.07
CA ASP A 12 -24.11 39.45 -13.28
C ASP A 12 -25.36 39.99 -13.99
N LEU A 13 -26.36 40.48 -13.25
CA LEU A 13 -27.50 41.19 -13.83
C LEU A 13 -27.04 42.43 -14.62
N GLY A 14 -26.29 43.34 -14.00
CA GLY A 14 -25.83 44.57 -14.66
C GLY A 14 -24.84 44.32 -15.78
N ARG A 15 -23.86 43.42 -15.57
CA ARG A 15 -22.81 43.10 -16.54
C ARG A 15 -23.31 42.36 -17.77
N LYS A 16 -24.23 41.39 -17.60
CA LYS A 16 -24.68 40.53 -18.71
C LYS A 16 -25.83 41.15 -19.49
N THR A 17 -26.70 41.92 -18.83
CA THR A 17 -27.88 42.52 -19.47
C THR A 17 -27.74 44.01 -19.81
N GLY A 18 -26.84 44.74 -19.12
CA GLY A 18 -26.72 46.18 -19.23
C GLY A 18 -27.85 46.97 -18.54
N ILE A 19 -28.73 46.29 -17.79
CA ILE A 19 -29.80 46.93 -17.02
C ILE A 19 -29.17 47.65 -15.81
N PRO A 20 -29.49 48.93 -15.58
CA PRO A 20 -28.97 49.66 -14.42
C PRO A 20 -29.58 49.14 -13.13
N THR A 21 -28.75 48.96 -12.10
CA THR A 21 -29.16 48.54 -10.76
C THR A 21 -29.18 49.74 -9.80
N PRO A 22 -30.08 49.75 -8.80
CA PRO A 22 -30.96 48.65 -8.42
C PRO A 22 -32.24 48.64 -9.27
N VAL A 23 -32.82 47.47 -9.46
CA VAL A 23 -34.11 47.32 -10.15
C VAL A 23 -35.18 47.20 -9.07
N ILE A 24 -36.22 48.02 -9.12
CA ILE A 24 -37.27 48.08 -8.09
C ILE A 24 -38.62 47.93 -8.76
N GLY A 25 -39.49 47.10 -8.19
CA GLY A 25 -40.82 46.86 -8.73
C GLY A 25 -40.97 45.48 -9.35
N ASP A 26 -42.14 44.89 -9.18
CA ASP A 26 -42.46 43.53 -9.64
C ASP A 26 -42.28 43.35 -11.16
N GLU A 27 -42.83 44.27 -11.95
CA GLU A 27 -42.73 44.24 -13.41
C GLU A 27 -41.29 44.41 -13.89
N ASP A 28 -40.55 45.36 -13.31
CA ASP A 28 -39.18 45.67 -13.68
C ASP A 28 -38.21 44.54 -13.30
N VAL A 29 -38.37 43.95 -12.11
CA VAL A 29 -37.58 42.78 -11.68
C VAL A 29 -37.90 41.55 -12.52
N THR A 30 -39.16 41.36 -12.93
CA THR A 30 -39.54 40.29 -13.85
C THR A 30 -38.91 40.47 -15.23
N GLU A 31 -38.93 41.69 -15.78
CA GLU A 31 -38.29 41.97 -17.06
C GLU A 31 -36.76 41.78 -16.99
N ALA A 32 -36.14 42.22 -15.89
CA ALA A 32 -34.72 41.99 -15.61
C ALA A 32 -34.37 40.49 -15.53
N ALA A 33 -35.21 39.69 -14.87
CA ALA A 33 -35.03 38.23 -14.79
C ALA A 33 -35.12 37.57 -16.17
N VAL A 34 -36.09 37.98 -17.00
CA VAL A 34 -36.25 37.49 -18.38
C VAL A 34 -35.06 37.90 -19.25
N ALA A 35 -34.57 39.13 -19.10
CA ALA A 35 -33.39 39.61 -19.82
C ALA A 35 -32.14 38.82 -19.44
N LEU A 36 -31.92 38.57 -18.15
CA LEU A 36 -30.79 37.78 -17.66
C LEU A 36 -30.89 36.32 -18.14
N ALA A 37 -32.06 35.69 -18.04
CA ALA A 37 -32.29 34.33 -18.55
C ALA A 37 -32.05 34.21 -20.05
N THR A 38 -32.31 35.28 -20.80
CA THR A 38 -32.08 35.33 -22.26
C THR A 38 -30.59 35.52 -22.58
N ALA A 39 -29.87 36.27 -21.75
CA ALA A 39 -28.43 36.54 -21.93
C ALA A 39 -27.56 35.35 -21.46
N ASP A 40 -27.89 34.76 -20.31
CA ASP A 40 -27.17 33.63 -19.70
C ASP A 40 -28.16 32.68 -18.99
N PRO A 41 -28.65 31.63 -19.68
CA PRO A 41 -29.64 30.71 -19.12
C PRO A 41 -29.07 29.73 -18.08
N GLU A 42 -27.74 29.64 -17.94
CA GLU A 42 -27.09 28.74 -16.98
C GLU A 42 -26.87 29.38 -15.61
N ASP A 43 -27.07 30.71 -15.53
CA ASP A 43 -26.88 31.52 -14.34
C ASP A 43 -27.92 31.21 -13.25
N SER A 44 -27.46 31.02 -12.01
CA SER A 44 -28.33 30.79 -10.86
C SER A 44 -29.10 32.04 -10.40
N ASP A 45 -28.60 33.24 -10.68
CA ASP A 45 -29.22 34.52 -10.31
C ASP A 45 -30.56 34.76 -10.99
N VAL A 46 -30.76 34.17 -12.17
CA VAL A 46 -32.07 34.09 -12.83
C VAL A 46 -33.13 33.53 -11.88
N ASN A 47 -32.79 32.46 -11.16
CA ASN A 47 -33.72 31.81 -10.24
C ASN A 47 -33.88 32.62 -8.94
N VAL A 48 -32.87 33.41 -8.54
CA VAL A 48 -32.98 34.34 -7.40
C VAL A 48 -34.04 35.40 -7.70
N LEU A 49 -33.96 36.04 -8.88
CA LEU A 49 -34.92 37.07 -9.30
C LEU A 49 -36.35 36.53 -9.42
N PHE A 50 -36.54 35.39 -10.10
CA PHE A 50 -37.87 34.76 -10.18
C PHE A 50 -38.40 34.29 -8.83
N GLN A 51 -37.52 33.81 -7.93
CA GLN A 51 -37.93 33.47 -6.59
C GLN A 51 -38.34 34.72 -5.80
N GLY A 52 -37.67 35.86 -5.98
CA GLY A 52 -38.05 37.13 -5.39
C GLY A 52 -39.45 37.58 -5.79
N VAL A 53 -39.75 37.56 -7.10
CA VAL A 53 -41.09 37.84 -7.64
C VAL A 53 -42.14 36.89 -7.04
N ASN A 54 -41.87 35.59 -7.02
CA ASN A 54 -42.82 34.63 -6.42
C ASN A 54 -43.04 34.86 -4.92
N VAL A 55 -42.02 35.26 -4.16
CA VAL A 55 -42.16 35.59 -2.72
C VAL A 55 -42.93 36.89 -2.53
N HIS A 56 -42.70 37.87 -3.39
CA HIS A 56 -43.47 39.12 -3.42
C HIS A 56 -44.96 38.82 -3.63
N ASP A 57 -45.31 38.03 -4.65
CA ASP A 57 -46.69 37.64 -4.94
C ASP A 57 -47.36 36.86 -3.81
N GLU A 58 -46.62 35.93 -3.18
CA GLU A 58 -47.07 35.19 -1.99
C GLU A 58 -47.46 36.15 -0.85
N LEU A 59 -46.58 37.11 -0.52
CA LEU A 59 -46.79 38.06 0.59
C LEU A 59 -47.88 39.09 0.27
N ALA A 60 -47.94 39.57 -0.98
CA ALA A 60 -48.97 40.50 -1.44
C ALA A 60 -50.37 39.84 -1.39
N ALA A 61 -50.47 38.56 -1.75
CA ALA A 61 -51.72 37.80 -1.66
C ALA A 61 -52.20 37.60 -0.21
N ASP A 62 -51.26 37.53 0.75
CA ASP A 62 -51.54 37.48 2.19
C ASP A 62 -51.94 38.85 2.77
N GLY A 63 -51.91 39.92 1.96
CA GLY A 63 -52.36 41.26 2.32
C GLY A 63 -51.27 42.13 2.98
N GLU A 64 -50.01 41.71 2.91
CA GLU A 64 -48.87 42.49 3.39
C GLU A 64 -48.53 43.63 2.42
N ALA A 65 -48.10 44.78 2.97
CA ALA A 65 -47.52 45.84 2.15
C ALA A 65 -46.07 45.45 1.80
N VAL A 66 -45.87 44.96 0.58
CA VAL A 66 -44.60 44.39 0.11
C VAL A 66 -44.16 45.05 -1.20
N GLU A 67 -42.85 45.15 -1.38
CA GLU A 67 -42.20 45.57 -2.62
C GLU A 67 -41.03 44.62 -2.93
N VAL A 68 -40.61 44.51 -4.18
CA VAL A 68 -39.45 43.69 -4.59
C VAL A 68 -38.36 44.56 -5.22
N ALA A 69 -37.10 44.25 -4.91
CA ALA A 69 -35.96 44.89 -5.54
C ALA A 69 -34.82 43.90 -5.78
N ALA A 70 -34.06 44.13 -6.85
CA ALA A 70 -32.80 43.47 -7.15
C ALA A 70 -31.65 44.46 -6.92
N VAL A 71 -30.72 44.09 -6.05
CA VAL A 71 -29.52 44.87 -5.75
C VAL A 71 -28.30 44.07 -6.16
N THR A 72 -27.34 44.75 -6.78
CA THR A 72 -26.10 44.13 -7.21
C THR A 72 -24.88 44.70 -6.53
N GLY A 73 -23.83 43.88 -6.47
CA GLY A 73 -22.52 44.31 -6.01
C GLY A 73 -21.64 44.77 -7.17
N VAL A 74 -20.40 44.29 -7.19
CA VAL A 74 -19.46 44.49 -8.30
C VAL A 74 -18.53 43.29 -8.37
N ASP A 75 -18.25 42.78 -9.56
CA ASP A 75 -17.23 41.75 -9.74
C ASP A 75 -15.87 42.24 -9.19
N GLY A 76 -15.36 41.53 -8.19
CA GLY A 76 -14.10 41.84 -7.54
C GLY A 76 -14.07 41.51 -6.05
N PRO A 77 -13.17 42.14 -5.27
CA PRO A 77 -12.98 41.81 -3.87
C PRO A 77 -14.25 42.00 -3.03
N ASP A 78 -14.55 41.05 -2.15
CA ASP A 78 -15.76 41.01 -1.30
C ASP A 78 -16.08 42.35 -0.62
N VAL A 79 -15.06 43.07 -0.12
CA VAL A 79 -15.26 44.36 0.57
C VAL A 79 -15.81 45.44 -0.36
N LYS A 80 -15.44 45.44 -1.64
CA LYS A 80 -15.95 46.39 -2.63
C LYS A 80 -17.36 46.00 -3.06
N ALA A 81 -17.59 44.72 -3.33
CA ALA A 81 -18.90 44.18 -3.68
C ALA A 81 -19.94 44.47 -2.57
N ASN A 82 -19.59 44.14 -1.32
CA ASN A 82 -20.41 44.46 -0.14
C ASN A 82 -20.71 45.96 0.02
N ARG A 83 -19.76 46.85 -0.29
CA ARG A 83 -20.00 48.30 -0.26
C ARG A 83 -20.93 48.77 -1.38
N ALA A 84 -20.83 48.17 -2.57
CA ALA A 84 -21.71 48.48 -3.70
C ALA A 84 -23.14 48.05 -3.37
N VAL A 85 -23.35 46.81 -2.91
CA VAL A 85 -24.66 46.34 -2.44
C VAL A 85 -25.24 47.27 -1.37
N GLY A 86 -24.43 47.71 -0.40
CA GLY A 86 -24.88 48.68 0.60
C GLY A 86 -25.36 50.01 0.00
N GLN A 87 -24.70 50.52 -1.05
CA GLN A 87 -25.11 51.75 -1.73
C GLN A 87 -26.38 51.54 -2.56
N GLU A 88 -26.54 50.38 -3.20
CA GLU A 88 -27.75 50.04 -3.93
C GLU A 88 -28.95 49.93 -2.98
N VAL A 89 -28.79 49.28 -1.83
CA VAL A 89 -29.82 49.24 -0.78
C VAL A 89 -30.16 50.64 -0.27
N ASP A 90 -29.17 51.52 -0.10
CA ASP A 90 -29.40 52.91 0.31
C ASP A 90 -30.23 53.68 -0.75
N ARG A 91 -30.06 53.38 -2.05
CA ARG A 91 -30.88 53.95 -3.13
C ARG A 91 -32.31 53.39 -3.11
N VAL A 92 -32.46 52.07 -2.97
CA VAL A 92 -33.78 51.42 -2.86
C VAL A 92 -34.59 52.04 -1.73
N LEU A 93 -33.99 52.17 -0.54
CA LEU A 93 -34.65 52.82 0.61
C LEU A 93 -35.02 54.28 0.35
N ALA A 94 -34.19 55.04 -0.37
CA ALA A 94 -34.47 56.42 -0.71
C ALA A 94 -35.64 56.56 -1.71
N GLU A 95 -35.73 55.65 -2.68
CA GLU A 95 -36.79 55.66 -3.69
C GLU A 95 -38.13 55.22 -3.13
N LEU A 96 -38.15 54.21 -2.25
CA LEU A 96 -39.37 53.73 -1.61
C LEU A 96 -40.03 54.79 -0.71
N SER A 97 -39.29 55.81 -0.27
CA SER A 97 -39.82 57.02 0.41
C SER A 97 -40.87 56.73 1.50
N THR A 98 -40.72 55.62 2.23
CA THR A 98 -41.71 55.22 3.22
C THR A 98 -41.38 55.86 4.57
N GLY A 99 -42.32 56.64 5.13
CA GLY A 99 -42.27 57.08 6.53
C GLY A 99 -42.48 55.96 7.55
N GLU A 100 -42.34 54.69 7.12
CA GLU A 100 -42.59 53.47 7.89
C GLU A 100 -41.30 52.65 8.00
N GLU A 101 -41.24 51.78 9.01
CA GLU A 101 -40.15 50.81 9.14
C GLU A 101 -40.23 49.78 8.00
N VAL A 102 -39.12 49.62 7.28
CA VAL A 102 -38.92 48.62 6.23
C VAL A 102 -38.17 47.43 6.82
N SER A 103 -38.64 46.22 6.59
CA SER A 103 -37.94 44.97 6.94
C SER A 103 -37.73 44.11 5.70
N ALA A 104 -36.63 43.37 5.63
CA ALA A 104 -36.24 42.62 4.44
C ALA A 104 -36.51 41.11 4.55
N VAL A 105 -36.92 40.52 3.43
CA VAL A 105 -36.79 39.09 3.14
C VAL A 105 -35.74 38.93 2.05
N VAL A 106 -34.58 38.37 2.40
CA VAL A 106 -33.44 38.29 1.46
C VAL A 106 -33.48 36.98 0.67
N ILE A 107 -33.33 37.07 -0.65
CA ILE A 107 -33.24 35.92 -1.56
C ILE A 107 -31.81 35.85 -2.12
N THR A 108 -31.22 34.65 -2.11
CA THR A 108 -29.83 34.40 -2.51
C THR A 108 -29.69 32.97 -3.05
N ASP A 109 -28.75 32.70 -3.95
CA ASP A 109 -28.45 31.35 -4.47
C ASP A 109 -27.35 30.61 -3.68
N GLY A 110 -26.57 31.32 -2.85
CA GLY A 110 -25.28 30.81 -2.40
C GLY A 110 -24.74 31.42 -1.11
N ALA A 111 -23.74 30.74 -0.53
CA ALA A 111 -23.07 31.18 0.69
C ALA A 111 -22.19 32.43 0.49
N GLN A 112 -21.78 32.70 -0.75
CA GLN A 112 -20.97 33.87 -1.10
C GLN A 112 -21.80 35.16 -0.97
N ASP A 113 -23.02 35.12 -1.49
CA ASP A 113 -23.96 36.23 -1.50
C ASP A 113 -24.51 36.53 -0.10
N GLU A 114 -24.59 35.53 0.78
CA GLU A 114 -24.91 35.75 2.19
C GLU A 114 -23.89 36.63 2.94
N SER A 115 -22.71 36.86 2.38
CA SER A 115 -21.73 37.80 2.96
C SER A 115 -22.26 39.24 3.05
N VAL A 116 -23.30 39.61 2.28
CA VAL A 116 -23.93 40.95 2.33
C VAL A 116 -24.90 41.13 3.50
N LEU A 117 -25.30 40.04 4.17
CA LEU A 117 -26.30 40.11 5.23
C LEU A 117 -25.94 41.10 6.35
N PRO A 118 -24.68 41.21 6.83
CA PRO A 118 -24.30 42.23 7.80
C PRO A 118 -24.47 43.67 7.29
N VAL A 119 -24.28 43.89 5.98
CA VAL A 119 -24.43 45.20 5.32
C VAL A 119 -25.90 45.59 5.23
N ILE A 120 -26.77 44.65 4.86
CA ILE A 120 -28.23 44.88 4.82
C ILE A 120 -28.76 45.10 6.25
N ARG A 121 -28.36 44.26 7.21
CA ARG A 121 -28.75 44.38 8.62
C ARG A 121 -28.38 45.71 9.27
N SER A 122 -27.35 46.39 8.78
CA SER A 122 -26.97 47.71 9.30
C SER A 122 -27.89 48.83 8.81
N ARG A 123 -28.78 48.57 7.85
CA ARG A 123 -29.72 49.54 7.24
C ARG A 123 -31.16 49.24 7.58
N MET A 124 -31.53 47.96 7.64
CA MET A 124 -32.88 47.52 7.99
C MET A 124 -32.89 46.15 8.69
N PRO A 125 -33.90 45.84 9.53
CA PRO A 125 -34.10 44.50 10.06
C PRO A 125 -34.33 43.47 8.93
N ILE A 126 -33.88 42.24 9.13
CA ILE A 126 -34.12 41.11 8.22
C ILE A 126 -35.04 40.12 8.95
N ASP A 127 -36.24 39.92 8.42
CA ASP A 127 -37.27 39.05 8.98
C ASP A 127 -37.10 37.59 8.51
N GLY A 128 -36.48 37.40 7.35
CA GLY A 128 -36.24 36.07 6.80
C GLY A 128 -35.20 36.05 5.68
N MET A 129 -34.75 34.86 5.34
CA MET A 129 -33.88 34.62 4.19
C MET A 129 -34.31 33.31 3.51
N ARG A 130 -34.32 33.30 2.18
CA ARG A 130 -34.57 32.10 1.36
C ARG A 130 -33.38 31.85 0.45
N ARG A 131 -32.76 30.67 0.57
CA ARG A 131 -31.72 30.20 -0.34
C ARG A 131 -32.32 29.40 -1.49
N VAL A 132 -32.03 29.79 -2.73
CA VAL A 132 -32.43 29.12 -3.96
C VAL A 132 -31.36 28.10 -4.35
N VAL A 133 -31.76 26.86 -4.68
CA VAL A 133 -30.81 25.82 -5.09
C VAL A 133 -31.32 25.16 -6.38
N VAL A 134 -30.61 25.39 -7.48
CA VAL A 134 -30.91 24.76 -8.77
C VAL A 134 -30.42 23.31 -8.75
N ARG A 135 -31.33 22.35 -8.94
CA ARG A 135 -30.98 20.92 -9.00
C ARG A 135 -30.74 20.49 -10.45
N GLN A 136 -29.47 20.34 -10.82
CA GLN A 136 -29.07 19.74 -12.10
C GLN A 136 -28.87 18.22 -11.95
N ALA A 137 -29.46 17.42 -12.83
CA ALA A 137 -29.14 16.00 -12.92
C ALA A 137 -27.93 15.83 -13.87
N GLN A 138 -26.80 15.35 -13.34
CA GLN A 138 -25.62 15.04 -14.15
C GLN A 138 -25.85 13.79 -15.01
N ASP A 139 -25.40 13.81 -16.27
CA ASP A 139 -25.55 12.71 -17.22
C ASP A 139 -24.82 11.43 -16.76
N LEU A 140 -25.43 10.27 -17.03
CA LEU A 140 -24.93 8.92 -16.71
C LEU A 140 -23.50 8.65 -17.19
N GLU A 141 -23.01 9.42 -18.16
CA GLU A 141 -21.66 9.35 -18.72
C GLU A 141 -20.59 9.75 -17.69
N SER A 142 -20.81 10.83 -16.93
CA SER A 142 -19.89 11.27 -15.87
C SER A 142 -19.77 10.19 -14.78
N LEU A 143 -20.88 9.50 -14.46
CA LEU A 143 -20.87 8.36 -13.54
C LEU A 143 -20.09 7.18 -14.10
N TYR A 144 -20.29 6.84 -15.39
CA TYR A 144 -19.53 5.79 -16.06
C TYR A 144 -18.03 6.05 -16.01
N TYR A 145 -17.57 7.27 -16.32
CA TYR A 145 -16.14 7.60 -16.26
C TYR A 145 -15.60 7.59 -14.84
N THR A 146 -16.38 8.06 -13.86
CA THR A 146 -15.99 8.00 -12.45
C THR A 146 -15.78 6.56 -11.99
N ILE A 147 -16.73 5.67 -12.28
CA ILE A 147 -16.60 4.24 -11.94
C ILE A 147 -15.41 3.62 -12.69
N LYS A 148 -15.25 3.92 -13.98
CA LYS A 148 -14.13 3.42 -14.79
C LYS A 148 -12.78 3.84 -14.20
N GLN A 149 -12.65 5.09 -13.73
CA GLN A 149 -11.42 5.60 -13.14
C GLN A 149 -11.11 4.94 -11.79
N VAL A 150 -12.13 4.78 -10.93
CA VAL A 150 -12.02 4.07 -9.65
C VAL A 150 -11.60 2.60 -9.85
N LEU A 151 -12.12 1.94 -10.89
CA LEU A 151 -11.74 0.57 -11.25
C LEU A 151 -10.40 0.48 -11.98
N ALA A 152 -9.87 1.57 -12.54
CA ALA A 152 -8.57 1.58 -13.21
C ALA A 152 -7.41 1.77 -12.22
N ASP A 153 -7.66 2.44 -11.10
CA ASP A 153 -6.67 2.66 -10.05
C ASP A 153 -6.31 1.34 -9.31
N PRO A 154 -5.04 0.90 -9.30
CA PRO A 154 -4.64 -0.39 -8.71
C PRO A 154 -4.97 -0.53 -7.23
N GLU A 155 -4.80 0.55 -6.46
CA GLU A 155 -5.01 0.60 -5.02
C GLU A 155 -6.49 0.49 -4.68
N THR A 156 -7.32 1.28 -5.36
CA THR A 156 -8.77 1.28 -5.16
C THR A 156 -9.43 0.01 -5.72
N ARG A 157 -9.00 -0.45 -6.90
CA ARG A 157 -9.52 -1.67 -7.52
C ARG A 157 -9.30 -2.90 -6.64
N GLY A 158 -8.12 -3.06 -6.07
CA GLY A 158 -7.82 -4.19 -5.17
C GLY A 158 -8.71 -4.18 -3.93
N THR A 159 -8.89 -3.01 -3.33
CA THR A 159 -9.71 -2.83 -2.12
C THR A 159 -11.19 -3.17 -2.34
N ILE A 160 -11.75 -2.85 -3.52
CA ILE A 160 -13.17 -3.06 -3.81
C ILE A 160 -13.42 -4.43 -4.48
N LEU A 161 -12.68 -4.75 -5.54
CA LEU A 161 -12.95 -5.94 -6.34
C LEU A 161 -12.55 -7.24 -5.64
N ILE A 162 -11.56 -7.24 -4.74
CA ILE A 162 -11.14 -8.48 -4.08
C ILE A 162 -12.20 -8.97 -3.09
N PRO A 163 -12.68 -8.19 -2.11
CA PRO A 163 -13.75 -8.63 -1.21
C PRO A 163 -15.03 -8.99 -1.98
N LEU A 164 -15.39 -8.19 -2.99
CA LEU A 164 -16.55 -8.47 -3.84
C LEU A 164 -16.39 -9.77 -4.63
N GLY A 165 -15.22 -9.99 -5.24
CA GLY A 165 -14.89 -11.20 -5.97
C GLY A 165 -14.94 -12.44 -5.08
N VAL A 166 -14.39 -12.36 -3.86
CA VAL A 166 -14.49 -13.47 -2.91
C VAL A 166 -15.94 -13.73 -2.53
N LEU A 167 -16.73 -12.69 -2.20
CA LEU A 167 -18.14 -12.85 -1.87
C LEU A 167 -18.92 -13.55 -2.99
N LEU A 168 -18.68 -13.16 -4.24
CA LEU A 168 -19.29 -13.77 -5.43
C LEU A 168 -18.83 -15.22 -5.67
N LEU A 169 -17.59 -15.56 -5.27
CA LEU A 169 -17.05 -16.92 -5.40
C LEU A 169 -17.48 -17.88 -4.29
N ILE A 170 -17.92 -17.39 -3.13
CA ILE A 170 -18.34 -18.26 -2.00
C ILE A 170 -19.43 -19.23 -2.44
N TYR A 171 -20.50 -18.74 -3.07
CA TYR A 171 -21.64 -19.58 -3.43
C TYR A 171 -21.27 -20.67 -4.47
N PRO A 172 -20.65 -20.35 -5.63
CA PRO A 172 -20.18 -21.35 -6.58
C PRO A 172 -19.24 -22.38 -5.96
N LEU A 173 -18.33 -21.97 -5.08
CA LEU A 173 -17.36 -22.89 -4.49
C LEU A 173 -18.02 -23.87 -3.52
N VAL A 174 -19.03 -23.42 -2.76
CA VAL A 174 -19.84 -24.31 -1.90
C VAL A 174 -20.64 -25.32 -2.75
N VAL A 175 -21.18 -24.89 -3.90
CA VAL A 175 -21.87 -25.80 -4.82
C VAL A 175 -20.92 -26.87 -5.38
N VAL A 176 -19.71 -26.48 -5.81
CA VAL A 176 -18.69 -27.42 -6.29
C VAL A 176 -18.25 -28.37 -5.18
N ALA A 177 -18.03 -27.86 -3.96
CA ALA A 177 -17.62 -28.67 -2.81
C ALA A 177 -18.62 -29.77 -2.47
N ASN A 178 -19.92 -29.44 -2.50
CA ASN A 178 -20.99 -30.42 -2.31
C ASN A 178 -21.00 -31.50 -3.41
N LEU A 179 -20.56 -31.17 -4.62
CA LEU A 179 -20.44 -32.14 -5.72
C LEU A 179 -19.36 -33.21 -5.46
N PHE A 180 -18.36 -32.89 -4.65
CA PHE A 180 -17.25 -33.77 -4.26
C PHE A 180 -17.38 -34.34 -2.83
N ASP A 181 -18.59 -34.26 -2.24
CA ASP A 181 -18.87 -34.74 -0.88
C ASP A 181 -17.99 -34.09 0.22
N VAL A 182 -17.46 -32.90 -0.08
CA VAL A 182 -16.71 -32.09 0.89
C VAL A 182 -17.71 -31.34 1.76
N ALA A 183 -17.59 -31.48 3.08
CA ALA A 183 -18.45 -30.79 4.02
C ALA A 183 -18.44 -29.27 3.74
N GLY A 184 -19.58 -28.69 3.37
CA GLY A 184 -19.70 -27.27 3.03
C GLY A 184 -19.18 -26.32 4.13
N ALA A 185 -19.24 -26.76 5.39
CA ALA A 185 -18.66 -26.04 6.52
C ALA A 185 -17.12 -25.91 6.46
N ALA A 186 -16.41 -26.92 5.96
CA ALA A 186 -14.96 -26.88 5.78
C ALA A 186 -14.58 -25.87 4.68
N VAL A 187 -15.35 -25.83 3.60
CA VAL A 187 -15.13 -24.88 2.49
C VAL A 187 -15.42 -23.45 2.92
N LEU A 188 -16.51 -23.22 3.66
CA LEU A 188 -16.80 -21.92 4.26
C LEU A 188 -15.71 -21.50 5.26
N GLY A 189 -15.19 -22.43 6.07
CA GLY A 189 -14.07 -22.17 6.99
C GLY A 189 -12.78 -21.77 6.28
N ILE A 190 -12.42 -22.46 5.19
CA ILE A 190 -11.24 -22.12 4.38
C ILE A 190 -11.42 -20.77 3.70
N LEU A 191 -12.59 -20.51 3.12
CA LEU A 191 -12.89 -19.24 2.46
C LEU A 191 -12.89 -18.07 3.43
N SER A 192 -13.56 -18.21 4.58
CA SER A 192 -13.57 -17.17 5.62
C SER A 192 -12.19 -16.95 6.23
N GLY A 193 -11.40 -18.01 6.39
CA GLY A 193 -9.99 -17.91 6.79
C GLY A 193 -9.15 -17.15 5.75
N ALA A 194 -9.34 -17.42 4.46
CA ALA A 194 -8.65 -16.73 3.37
C ALA A 194 -9.04 -15.24 3.30
N VAL A 195 -10.33 -14.92 3.44
CA VAL A 195 -10.80 -13.53 3.51
C VAL A 195 -10.24 -12.83 4.74
N GLY A 196 -10.32 -13.46 5.92
CA GLY A 196 -9.80 -12.90 7.16
C GLY A 196 -8.29 -12.64 7.08
N LEU A 197 -7.53 -13.56 6.50
CA LEU A 197 -6.10 -13.41 6.28
C LEU A 197 -5.80 -12.29 5.28
N TYR A 198 -6.54 -12.20 4.17
CA TYR A 198 -6.43 -11.10 3.21
C TYR A 198 -6.73 -9.74 3.85
N SER A 199 -7.81 -9.64 4.62
CA SER A 199 -8.18 -8.42 5.33
C SER A 199 -7.14 -8.03 6.38
N LEU A 200 -6.56 -9.00 7.09
CA LEU A 200 -5.48 -8.75 8.03
C LEU A 200 -4.21 -8.27 7.31
N PHE A 201 -3.85 -8.93 6.21
CA PHE A 201 -2.69 -8.57 5.40
C PHE A 201 -2.79 -7.13 4.88
N ARG A 202 -3.97 -6.76 4.37
CA ARG A 202 -4.28 -5.41 3.88
C ARG A 202 -4.36 -4.38 5.01
N GLY A 203 -5.05 -4.70 6.10
CA GLY A 203 -5.23 -3.79 7.24
C GLY A 203 -3.95 -3.49 8.01
N LEU A 204 -2.97 -4.39 7.95
CA LEU A 204 -1.64 -4.20 8.52
C LEU A 204 -0.64 -3.55 7.54
N GLY A 205 -1.05 -3.27 6.30
CA GLY A 205 -0.16 -2.67 5.28
C GLY A 205 1.05 -3.54 4.96
N LEU A 206 0.90 -4.87 4.97
CA LEU A 206 2.04 -5.79 4.79
C LEU A 206 2.52 -5.87 3.34
N GLU A 207 1.82 -5.25 2.39
CA GLU A 207 2.20 -5.18 0.97
C GLU A 207 3.64 -4.69 0.79
N ASP A 208 3.93 -3.48 1.25
CA ASP A 208 5.23 -2.84 1.04
C ASP A 208 6.37 -3.60 1.72
N SER A 209 6.07 -4.24 2.86
CA SER A 209 7.02 -5.06 3.59
C SER A 209 7.37 -6.35 2.84
N VAL A 210 6.37 -6.99 2.22
CA VAL A 210 6.57 -8.19 1.42
C VAL A 210 7.26 -7.87 0.11
N ASP A 211 6.86 -6.80 -0.56
CA ASP A 211 7.50 -6.38 -1.81
C ASP A 211 8.96 -5.98 -1.58
N GLY A 212 9.25 -5.22 -0.51
CA GLY A 212 10.63 -4.90 -0.12
C GLY A 212 11.45 -6.13 0.27
N ALA A 213 10.85 -7.11 0.94
CA ALA A 213 11.51 -8.38 1.24
C ALA A 213 11.77 -9.22 -0.02
N ALA A 214 10.81 -9.29 -0.93
CA ALA A 214 10.92 -10.01 -2.20
C ALA A 214 11.98 -9.38 -3.10
N GLU A 215 12.04 -8.04 -3.18
CA GLU A 215 13.08 -7.31 -3.89
C GLU A 215 14.46 -7.51 -3.25
N SER A 216 14.54 -7.54 -1.93
CA SER A 216 15.79 -7.84 -1.22
C SER A 216 16.29 -9.25 -1.53
N VAL A 217 15.40 -10.26 -1.49
CA VAL A 217 15.72 -11.64 -1.86
C VAL A 217 16.12 -11.73 -3.32
N ARG A 218 15.38 -11.05 -4.21
CA ARG A 218 15.69 -10.99 -5.64
C ARG A 218 17.06 -10.36 -5.86
N ASN A 219 17.35 -9.21 -5.26
CA ASN A 219 18.65 -8.57 -5.37
C ASN A 219 19.77 -9.49 -4.86
N VAL A 220 19.59 -10.15 -3.72
CA VAL A 220 20.55 -11.15 -3.19
C VAL A 220 20.80 -12.30 -4.17
N LEU A 221 19.74 -12.82 -4.81
CA LEU A 221 19.83 -13.90 -5.80
C LEU A 221 20.43 -13.45 -7.13
N TYR A 222 20.11 -12.23 -7.59
CA TYR A 222 20.57 -11.68 -8.86
C TYR A 222 21.94 -10.99 -8.79
N THR A 223 22.45 -10.68 -7.59
CA THR A 223 23.83 -10.18 -7.39
C THR A 223 24.88 -11.27 -7.71
N GLY A 224 24.47 -12.48 -8.10
CA GLY A 224 25.37 -13.47 -8.69
C GLY A 224 26.43 -13.99 -7.72
N ARG A 225 26.12 -13.99 -6.42
CA ARG A 225 26.99 -14.54 -5.38
C ARG A 225 27.04 -16.06 -5.49
N VAL A 226 28.21 -16.59 -5.82
CA VAL A 226 28.50 -18.02 -5.95
C VAL A 226 28.26 -18.73 -4.62
N THR A 227 28.46 -18.04 -3.48
CA THR A 227 28.18 -18.56 -2.13
C THR A 227 26.76 -19.10 -1.99
N LEU A 228 25.75 -18.42 -2.54
CA LEU A 228 24.36 -18.80 -2.39
C LEU A 228 24.08 -20.19 -3.00
N VAL A 229 24.54 -20.41 -4.23
CA VAL A 229 24.40 -21.69 -4.91
C VAL A 229 25.16 -22.78 -4.14
N THR A 230 26.39 -22.50 -3.73
CA THR A 230 27.20 -23.47 -2.99
C THR A 230 26.64 -23.80 -1.60
N TYR A 231 25.96 -22.88 -0.93
CA TYR A 231 25.32 -23.12 0.37
C TYR A 231 24.07 -23.97 0.23
N VAL A 232 23.25 -23.76 -0.80
CA VAL A 232 22.11 -24.64 -1.10
C VAL A 232 22.59 -26.06 -1.39
N VAL A 233 23.63 -26.20 -2.21
CA VAL A 233 24.25 -27.51 -2.49
C VAL A 233 24.83 -28.12 -1.21
N ALA A 234 25.55 -27.35 -0.40
CA ALA A 234 26.10 -27.82 0.87
C ALA A 234 25.01 -28.29 1.85
N LEU A 235 23.88 -27.56 1.94
CA LEU A 235 22.73 -27.96 2.77
C LEU A 235 22.13 -29.28 2.28
N ALA A 236 21.95 -29.45 0.97
CA ALA A 236 21.48 -30.70 0.39
C ALA A 236 22.44 -31.86 0.71
N LEU A 237 23.76 -31.64 0.61
CA LEU A 237 24.78 -32.63 0.97
C LEU A 237 24.75 -32.97 2.47
N VAL A 238 24.48 -32.01 3.36
CA VAL A 238 24.30 -32.28 4.80
C VAL A 238 23.09 -33.18 5.05
N VAL A 239 21.97 -32.95 4.35
CA VAL A 239 20.79 -33.83 4.45
C VAL A 239 21.11 -35.25 3.96
N VAL A 240 21.81 -35.38 2.82
CA VAL A 240 22.28 -36.67 2.30
C VAL A 240 23.20 -37.36 3.33
N GLY A 241 24.13 -36.62 3.93
CA GLY A 241 24.95 -37.14 5.02
C GLY A 241 24.14 -37.62 6.20
N GLY A 242 23.08 -36.90 6.58
CA GLY A 242 22.20 -37.29 7.68
C GLY A 242 21.51 -38.63 7.40
N VAL A 243 21.02 -38.81 6.18
CA VAL A 243 20.43 -40.07 5.72
C VAL A 243 21.48 -41.20 5.75
N GLN A 244 22.66 -40.98 5.19
CA GLN A 244 23.73 -41.99 5.20
C GLN A 244 24.20 -42.33 6.61
N GLY A 245 24.22 -41.36 7.53
CA GLY A 245 24.52 -41.59 8.94
C GLY A 245 23.52 -42.54 9.60
N VAL A 246 22.21 -42.36 9.33
CA VAL A 246 21.17 -43.28 9.82
C VAL A 246 21.31 -44.66 9.19
N GLU A 247 21.52 -44.75 7.87
CA GLU A 247 21.76 -46.02 7.18
C GLU A 247 22.96 -46.78 7.75
N THR A 248 24.01 -46.05 8.14
CA THR A 248 25.21 -46.63 8.76
C THR A 248 24.91 -47.17 10.16
N VAL A 249 24.09 -46.48 10.96
CA VAL A 249 23.62 -46.97 12.26
C VAL A 249 22.84 -48.27 12.10
N ASP A 250 21.91 -48.32 11.13
CA ASP A 250 21.10 -49.50 10.86
C ASP A 250 21.94 -50.69 10.39
N ALA A 251 22.92 -50.45 9.53
CA ALA A 251 23.86 -51.47 9.06
C ALA A 251 24.68 -52.08 10.20
N VAL A 252 25.19 -51.26 11.12
CA VAL A 252 25.97 -51.71 12.29
C VAL A 252 25.06 -52.45 13.28
N GLY A 253 23.83 -51.98 13.48
CA GLY A 253 22.83 -52.63 14.34
C GLY A 253 22.43 -54.01 13.83
N GLY A 254 22.28 -54.18 12.51
CA GLY A 254 21.97 -55.45 11.87
C GLY A 254 23.05 -56.53 12.06
N VAL A 255 24.32 -56.13 12.20
CA VAL A 255 25.45 -57.05 12.44
C VAL A 255 25.55 -57.46 13.91
N GLN A 256 25.27 -56.56 14.86
CA GLN A 256 25.42 -56.85 16.30
C GLN A 256 24.20 -57.54 16.95
N GLY A 257 23.03 -57.55 16.31
CA GLY A 257 21.85 -58.31 16.76
C GLY A 257 21.30 -57.96 18.15
N SER A 258 21.75 -56.85 18.75
CA SER A 258 21.37 -56.36 20.08
C SER A 258 21.37 -54.82 20.10
N SER A 259 20.83 -54.21 21.16
CA SER A 259 20.78 -52.76 21.29
C SER A 259 22.18 -52.16 21.33
N LEU A 260 22.52 -51.34 20.34
CA LEU A 260 23.80 -50.64 20.24
C LEU A 260 24.03 -49.77 21.48
N ALA A 261 25.26 -49.78 22.01
CA ALA A 261 25.66 -48.84 23.04
C ALA A 261 25.59 -47.40 22.49
N ALA A 262 25.23 -46.43 23.32
CA ALA A 262 25.09 -45.03 22.87
C ALA A 262 26.36 -44.49 22.16
N GLY A 263 27.55 -44.94 22.61
CA GLY A 263 28.82 -44.58 21.98
C GLY A 263 29.01 -45.17 20.58
N THR A 264 28.59 -46.42 20.35
CA THR A 264 28.71 -47.06 19.02
C THR A 264 27.67 -46.53 18.05
N THR A 265 26.46 -46.19 18.52
CA THR A 265 25.44 -45.51 17.72
C THR A 265 25.91 -44.14 17.25
N LEU A 266 26.50 -43.34 18.15
CA LEU A 266 27.06 -42.03 17.79
C LEU A 266 28.23 -42.18 16.82
N ALA A 267 29.13 -43.12 17.05
CA ALA A 267 30.25 -43.39 16.15
C ALA A 267 29.75 -43.80 14.75
N ALA A 268 28.74 -44.67 14.66
CA ALA A 268 28.18 -45.12 13.38
C ALA A 268 27.53 -43.96 12.61
N PHE A 269 26.74 -43.13 13.30
CA PHE A 269 26.15 -41.95 12.69
C PHE A 269 27.21 -40.98 12.17
N VAL A 270 28.21 -40.65 12.99
CA VAL A 270 29.30 -39.72 12.62
C VAL A 270 30.12 -40.27 11.45
N HIS A 271 30.38 -41.58 11.43
CA HIS A 271 31.16 -42.22 10.36
C HIS A 271 30.50 -42.09 8.98
N GLY A 272 29.18 -42.29 8.90
CA GLY A 272 28.42 -42.08 7.66
C GLY A 272 28.21 -40.60 7.34
N PHE A 273 27.93 -39.77 8.35
CA PHE A 273 27.63 -38.35 8.18
C PHE A 273 28.82 -37.52 7.68
N VAL A 274 30.01 -37.80 8.22
CA VAL A 274 31.18 -36.93 8.05
C VAL A 274 31.69 -36.86 6.61
N GLN A 275 31.49 -37.92 5.81
CA GLN A 275 31.94 -37.94 4.41
C GLN A 275 31.25 -36.84 3.60
N TRP A 276 29.91 -36.79 3.66
CA TRP A 276 29.14 -35.75 2.97
C TRP A 276 29.24 -34.40 3.66
N LEU A 277 29.41 -34.35 4.99
CA LEU A 277 29.70 -33.10 5.69
C LEU A 277 31.03 -32.49 5.20
N GLY A 278 32.05 -33.31 4.96
CA GLY A 278 33.33 -32.89 4.39
C GLY A 278 33.16 -32.31 3.00
N VAL A 279 32.43 -33.00 2.11
CA VAL A 279 32.11 -32.50 0.76
C VAL A 279 31.33 -31.17 0.84
N ALA A 280 30.30 -31.10 1.70
CA ALA A 280 29.51 -29.90 1.91
C ALA A 280 30.35 -28.71 2.37
N GLY A 281 31.25 -28.91 3.34
CA GLY A 281 32.13 -27.86 3.83
C GLY A 281 33.16 -27.40 2.79
N VAL A 282 33.68 -28.31 1.97
CA VAL A 282 34.57 -27.96 0.85
C VAL A 282 33.82 -27.16 -0.22
N THR A 283 32.63 -27.61 -0.62
CA THR A 283 31.79 -26.89 -1.59
C THR A 283 31.43 -25.49 -1.11
N SER A 284 31.03 -25.35 0.15
CA SER A 284 30.71 -24.07 0.79
C SER A 284 31.93 -23.14 0.86
N SER A 285 33.09 -23.65 1.30
CA SER A 285 34.32 -22.84 1.38
C SER A 285 34.83 -22.39 0.01
N LEU A 286 34.73 -23.22 -1.03
CA LEU A 286 35.08 -22.82 -2.40
C LEU A 286 34.16 -21.73 -2.94
N GLY A 287 32.86 -21.78 -2.63
CA GLY A 287 31.93 -20.71 -2.99
C GLY A 287 32.29 -19.37 -2.33
N GLN A 288 32.61 -19.41 -1.03
CA GLN A 288 33.05 -18.24 -0.28
C GLN A 288 34.33 -17.63 -0.87
N ILE A 289 35.34 -18.47 -1.13
CA ILE A 289 36.61 -18.05 -1.74
C ILE A 289 36.38 -17.41 -3.12
N THR A 290 35.48 -17.99 -3.92
CA THR A 290 35.15 -17.48 -5.25
C THR A 290 34.51 -16.09 -5.16
N ASP A 291 33.59 -15.88 -4.22
CA ASP A 291 32.96 -14.58 -4.00
C ASP A 291 33.96 -13.53 -3.50
N GLU A 292 34.91 -13.90 -2.62
CA GLU A 292 35.95 -12.98 -2.15
C GLU A 292 36.96 -12.61 -3.23
N TYR A 293 37.24 -13.54 -4.14
CA TYR A 293 38.03 -13.29 -5.35
C TYR A 293 37.32 -12.34 -6.30
N LEU A 294 36.05 -12.60 -6.60
CA LEU A 294 35.24 -11.73 -7.46
C LEU A 294 35.02 -10.34 -6.85
N ALA A 295 34.97 -10.23 -5.52
CA ALA A 295 34.80 -8.97 -4.81
C ALA A 295 36.12 -8.20 -4.55
N GLY A 296 37.26 -8.68 -5.07
CA GLY A 296 38.56 -8.01 -4.91
C GLY A 296 39.10 -7.98 -3.48
N ARG A 297 38.56 -8.78 -2.55
CA ARG A 297 38.97 -8.87 -1.14
C ARG A 297 39.71 -10.16 -0.81
N PHE A 298 40.20 -10.85 -1.83
CA PHE A 298 40.86 -12.14 -1.70
C PHE A 298 42.16 -12.03 -0.90
N ARG A 299 42.39 -13.03 -0.06
CA ARG A 299 43.63 -13.25 0.69
C ARG A 299 44.01 -14.71 0.56
N TRP A 300 45.29 -15.01 0.37
CA TRP A 300 45.78 -16.39 0.22
C TRP A 300 45.41 -17.25 1.43
N ARG A 301 45.32 -16.65 2.61
CA ARG A 301 44.89 -17.34 3.83
C ARG A 301 43.48 -17.96 3.73
N TYR A 302 42.58 -17.43 2.89
CA TYR A 302 41.23 -17.99 2.74
C TYR A 302 41.23 -19.35 2.05
N LEU A 303 42.23 -19.67 1.23
CA LEU A 303 42.39 -20.99 0.62
C LEU A 303 42.65 -22.10 1.65
N ASN A 304 42.98 -21.78 2.91
CA ASN A 304 43.12 -22.78 3.97
C ASN A 304 41.80 -23.47 4.35
N ALA A 305 40.67 -22.77 4.21
CA ALA A 305 39.37 -23.24 4.69
C ALA A 305 39.00 -24.66 4.19
N PRO A 306 39.07 -24.99 2.88
CA PRO A 306 38.77 -26.35 2.40
C PRO A 306 39.72 -27.41 2.96
N PHE A 307 41.00 -27.08 3.18
CA PHE A 307 41.97 -28.04 3.73
C PHE A 307 41.70 -28.33 5.21
N TYR A 308 41.27 -27.34 5.98
CA TYR A 308 40.82 -27.57 7.35
C TYR A 308 39.57 -28.44 7.41
N VAL A 309 38.59 -28.21 6.52
CA VAL A 309 37.40 -29.06 6.43
C VAL A 309 37.80 -30.51 6.12
N VAL A 310 38.67 -30.73 5.13
CA VAL A 310 39.16 -32.07 4.79
C VAL A 310 39.92 -32.71 5.96
N SER A 311 40.81 -31.95 6.61
CA SER A 311 41.55 -32.41 7.80
C SER A 311 40.60 -32.88 8.90
N ILE A 312 39.60 -32.05 9.23
CA ILE A 312 38.62 -32.37 10.28
C ILE A 312 37.78 -33.58 9.87
N ALA A 313 37.34 -33.65 8.61
CA ALA A 313 36.55 -34.77 8.11
C ALA A 313 37.32 -36.09 8.17
N VAL A 314 38.60 -36.10 7.76
CA VAL A 314 39.47 -37.29 7.84
C VAL A 314 39.67 -37.73 9.29
N VAL A 315 39.93 -36.80 10.21
CA VAL A 315 40.10 -37.12 11.65
C VAL A 315 38.82 -37.70 12.24
N LEU A 316 37.67 -37.06 12.00
CA LEU A 316 36.38 -37.52 12.52
C LEU A 316 35.96 -38.85 11.91
N PHE A 317 36.20 -39.07 10.61
CA PHE A 317 35.98 -40.35 9.94
C PHE A 317 36.83 -41.46 10.54
N ALA A 318 38.11 -41.18 10.82
CA ALA A 318 39.03 -42.16 11.36
C ALA A 318 38.71 -42.53 12.81
N VAL A 319 38.44 -41.53 13.65
CA VAL A 319 38.09 -41.73 15.06
C VAL A 319 36.78 -42.48 15.18
N SER A 320 35.77 -42.14 14.38
CA SER A 320 34.49 -42.86 14.38
C SER A 320 34.63 -44.31 13.89
N GLY A 321 35.40 -44.55 12.82
CA GLY A 321 35.63 -45.89 12.28
C GLY A 321 36.41 -46.83 13.21
N PHE A 322 37.24 -46.29 14.11
CA PHE A 322 37.97 -47.08 15.11
C PHE A 322 37.05 -47.76 16.14
N PHE A 323 35.90 -47.17 16.44
CA PHE A 323 34.94 -47.70 17.41
C PHE A 323 33.90 -48.65 16.78
N LEU A 324 33.97 -48.89 15.47
CA LEU A 324 32.95 -49.65 14.74
C LEU A 324 33.44 -51.05 14.34
N PRO A 325 32.54 -52.06 14.37
CA PRO A 325 32.82 -53.38 13.82
C PRO A 325 32.79 -53.37 12.28
N ASP A 326 33.34 -54.40 11.67
CA ASP A 326 33.20 -54.65 10.23
C ASP A 326 31.72 -54.83 9.87
N ALA A 327 31.19 -53.90 9.08
CA ALA A 327 29.81 -53.91 8.61
C ALA A 327 29.73 -53.42 7.15
N PRO A 328 28.69 -53.78 6.39
CA PRO A 328 28.52 -53.31 5.01
C PRO A 328 28.47 -51.77 4.97
N GLY A 329 29.38 -51.17 4.21
CA GLY A 329 29.47 -49.70 4.09
C GLY A 329 30.23 -48.99 5.21
N VAL A 330 30.77 -49.72 6.19
CA VAL A 330 31.62 -49.19 7.27
C VAL A 330 33.07 -49.60 7.01
N THR A 331 33.99 -48.64 7.10
CA THR A 331 35.43 -48.95 7.13
C THR A 331 35.89 -49.00 8.58
N ALA A 332 35.93 -50.21 9.15
CA ALA A 332 36.53 -50.39 10.47
C ALA A 332 38.04 -50.12 10.37
N LEU A 333 38.59 -49.39 11.32
CA LEU A 333 39.98 -48.95 11.28
C LEU A 333 40.78 -49.55 12.44
N GLY A 334 41.91 -50.17 12.12
CA GLY A 334 42.88 -50.64 13.10
C GLY A 334 43.69 -49.49 13.71
N LEU A 335 44.45 -49.77 14.78
CA LEU A 335 45.32 -48.79 15.45
C LEU A 335 46.32 -48.11 14.50
N SER A 336 46.89 -48.86 13.56
CA SER A 336 47.83 -48.32 12.56
C SER A 336 47.15 -47.38 11.57
N GLU A 337 45.94 -47.70 11.14
CA GLU A 337 45.20 -46.90 10.15
C GLU A 337 44.66 -45.63 10.78
N LEU A 338 44.17 -45.72 12.03
CA LEU A 338 43.80 -44.55 12.84
C LEU A 338 45.00 -43.62 13.02
N ALA A 339 46.16 -44.15 13.42
CA ALA A 339 47.37 -43.34 13.61
C ALA A 339 47.81 -42.66 12.31
N MET A 340 47.77 -43.38 11.18
CA MET A 340 48.06 -42.79 9.87
C MET A 340 47.05 -41.71 9.46
N ALA A 341 45.75 -41.93 9.68
CA ALA A 341 44.73 -40.97 9.32
C ALA A 341 44.78 -39.70 10.19
N LEU A 342 45.07 -39.83 11.49
CA LEU A 342 45.31 -38.69 12.39
C LEU A 342 46.57 -37.91 11.97
N ALA A 343 47.66 -38.61 11.65
CA ALA A 343 48.89 -37.99 11.15
C ALA A 343 48.64 -37.28 9.80
N ALA A 344 47.93 -37.92 8.86
CA ALA A 344 47.61 -37.35 7.57
C ALA A 344 46.70 -36.11 7.70
N GLY A 345 45.63 -36.19 8.49
CA GLY A 345 44.73 -35.07 8.73
C GLY A 345 45.47 -33.87 9.34
N THR A 346 46.22 -34.10 10.41
CA THR A 346 47.02 -33.03 11.04
C THR A 346 48.07 -32.42 10.11
N LEU A 347 48.75 -33.24 9.31
CA LEU A 347 49.70 -32.75 8.30
C LEU A 347 49.00 -31.92 7.22
N ILE A 348 47.83 -32.32 6.73
CA ILE A 348 47.05 -31.54 5.75
C ILE A 348 46.72 -30.14 6.31
N GLY A 349 46.26 -30.06 7.56
CA GLY A 349 45.94 -28.78 8.20
C GLY A 349 47.18 -27.89 8.42
N VAL A 350 48.29 -28.45 8.93
CA VAL A 350 49.50 -27.67 9.22
C VAL A 350 50.23 -27.26 7.93
N LEU A 351 50.37 -28.17 6.97
CA LEU A 351 51.07 -27.89 5.71
C LEU A 351 50.30 -26.89 4.84
N SER A 352 48.97 -26.97 4.79
CA SER A 352 48.16 -25.94 4.09
C SER A 352 48.39 -24.57 4.71
N THR A 353 48.30 -24.47 6.04
CA THR A 353 48.54 -23.21 6.78
C THR A 353 49.91 -22.62 6.46
N LEU A 354 50.95 -23.44 6.52
CA LEU A 354 52.32 -23.01 6.22
C LEU A 354 52.45 -22.58 4.75
N ALA A 355 51.93 -23.37 3.81
CA ALA A 355 52.01 -23.08 2.38
C ALA A 355 51.33 -21.76 2.02
N PHE A 356 50.12 -21.51 2.52
CA PHE A 356 49.38 -20.29 2.23
C PHE A 356 49.93 -19.07 3.00
N ALA A 357 50.52 -19.27 4.18
CA ALA A 357 51.25 -18.21 4.88
C ALA A 357 52.51 -17.78 4.11
N VAL A 358 53.24 -18.74 3.52
CA VAL A 358 54.40 -18.45 2.65
C VAL A 358 53.94 -17.81 1.33
N ALA A 359 52.82 -18.25 0.75
CA ALA A 359 52.27 -17.63 -0.46
C ALA A 359 51.91 -16.15 -0.24
N GLU A 360 51.26 -15.82 0.89
CA GLU A 360 50.91 -14.44 1.24
C GLU A 360 52.16 -13.54 1.44
N SER A 361 53.26 -14.08 1.97
CA SER A 361 54.48 -13.30 2.17
C SER A 361 55.25 -13.02 0.87
N GLN A 362 55.10 -13.87 -0.15
CA GLN A 362 55.76 -13.73 -1.46
C GLN A 362 54.89 -12.98 -2.48
N LEU A 363 53.57 -13.05 -2.35
CA LEU A 363 52.59 -12.43 -3.25
C LEU A 363 51.55 -11.67 -2.41
N PRO A 364 51.90 -10.50 -1.84
CA PRO A 364 50.97 -9.72 -1.03
C PRO A 364 49.74 -9.34 -1.85
N SER A 365 48.56 -9.68 -1.31
CA SER A 365 47.28 -9.31 -1.91
C SER A 365 47.18 -7.78 -1.94
N ALA A 366 46.92 -7.18 -3.11
CA ALA A 366 46.86 -5.73 -3.25
C ALA A 366 45.80 -5.13 -2.30
N GLU A 367 46.15 -4.05 -1.58
CA GLU A 367 45.18 -3.32 -0.78
C GLU A 367 44.09 -2.74 -1.70
N PRO A 368 42.80 -2.88 -1.35
CA PRO A 368 41.75 -2.20 -2.09
C PRO A 368 41.90 -0.69 -1.90
N VAL A 369 42.02 0.05 -3.01
CA VAL A 369 42.02 1.53 -3.06
C VAL A 369 40.63 2.05 -2.72
#